data_AF-A0A9D3ZL45-F1
#
_entry.id   AF-A0A9D3ZL45-F1
#
_cell.length_a   1.000
_cell.length_b   1.000
_cell.length_c   1.000
_cell.angle_alpha   90.00
_cell.angle_beta   90.00
_cell.angle_gamma   90.00
#
_symmetry.space_group_name_H-M   'P 1'
#
loop_
_entity.id
_entity.type
_entity.pdbx_description
1 polymer ?
#
loop_
_entity_poly.entity_id
_entity_poly.type
_entity_poly.pdbx_seq_one_letter_code
_entity_poly.pdbx_strand_id
1 'polypeptide(L)'
;MSIDGIQCELWSNDVGSANGLDLSQKDCELEDAPIASEEGKKDKEMDKEERYWEQHARVNWLKNGDKNTSFFQKFTSQRRHTNRIRGLKRSDGLIATDRIEIGEITRDYFSDLFDSRGIDNLDHILSGVSCCINDSMNQSLTSTYSKEENKEALKGMGPTKASGSNGFPIVFYQKY
;
A
#
# COMPACT_ATOMS: atom_id res chain seq x y z
N MET A 1 -6.32 -16.99 12.98
CA MET A 1 -7.61 -16.49 12.47
C MET A 1 -7.38 -16.08 11.03
N SER A 2 -7.83 -16.92 10.10
CA SER A 2 -7.66 -16.72 8.66
C SER A 2 -8.59 -15.62 8.19
N ILE A 3 -8.05 -14.60 7.52
CA ILE A 3 -8.83 -13.59 6.81
C ILE A 3 -8.97 -14.13 5.40
N ASP A 4 -10.04 -14.88 5.16
CA ASP A 4 -10.35 -15.39 3.83
C ASP A 4 -10.88 -14.22 2.99
N GLY A 5 -9.93 -13.56 2.33
CA GLY A 5 -10.17 -12.45 1.41
C GLY A 5 -10.83 -12.93 0.13
N ILE A 6 -11.99 -12.33 -0.15
CA ILE A 6 -12.63 -12.07 -1.45
C ILE A 6 -11.88 -12.70 -2.64
N GLN A 7 -12.40 -13.83 -3.12
CA GLN A 7 -11.88 -14.60 -4.24
C GLN A 7 -12.25 -13.91 -5.57
N CYS A 8 -11.25 -13.63 -6.42
CA CYS A 8 -11.38 -12.96 -7.70
C CYS A 8 -10.73 -13.86 -8.77
N GLU A 9 -11.52 -14.63 -9.52
CA GLU A 9 -11.00 -15.52 -10.58
C GLU A 9 -10.85 -14.77 -11.92
N LEU A 10 -9.71 -14.97 -12.58
CA LEU A 10 -9.35 -14.46 -13.90
C LEU A 10 -9.03 -15.64 -14.82
N TRP A 11 -9.68 -15.70 -15.98
CA TRP A 11 -9.29 -16.54 -17.11
C TRP A 11 -8.95 -15.64 -18.29
N SER A 12 -7.91 -15.95 -19.05
CA SER A 12 -7.78 -15.49 -20.44
C SER A 12 -6.78 -16.32 -21.25
N ASN A 13 -7.22 -16.79 -22.41
CA ASN A 13 -6.44 -17.40 -23.50
C ASN A 13 -6.19 -16.38 -24.63
N ASP A 14 -5.23 -16.77 -25.48
CA ASP A 14 -5.09 -16.56 -26.94
C ASP A 14 -4.05 -15.58 -27.52
N VAL A 15 -3.63 -15.98 -28.73
CA VAL A 15 -2.30 -15.97 -29.36
C VAL A 15 -2.28 -15.11 -30.63
N GLY A 16 -1.09 -14.67 -31.07
CA GLY A 16 -0.77 -14.45 -32.50
C GLY A 16 0.25 -13.33 -32.74
N SER A 17 0.99 -13.23 -33.84
CA SER A 17 1.59 -14.11 -34.86
C SER A 17 2.39 -13.18 -35.80
N ALA A 18 3.26 -13.75 -36.67
CA ALA A 18 3.93 -13.19 -37.86
C ALA A 18 5.38 -12.68 -37.69
N ASN A 19 6.32 -12.85 -38.63
CA ASN A 19 6.64 -13.81 -39.71
C ASN A 19 7.83 -13.19 -40.51
N GLY A 20 8.74 -14.03 -41.04
CA GLY A 20 9.66 -13.76 -42.18
C GLY A 20 11.00 -13.09 -41.83
N LEU A 21 12.20 -13.71 -41.86
CA LEU A 21 12.99 -14.46 -42.87
C LEU A 21 13.45 -13.65 -44.10
N ASP A 22 14.77 -13.43 -44.20
CA ASP A 22 15.58 -13.89 -45.35
C ASP A 22 17.06 -14.04 -44.93
N LEU A 23 17.63 -15.22 -45.22
CA LEU A 23 19.01 -15.63 -44.99
C LEU A 23 19.56 -16.12 -46.33
N SER A 24 20.60 -15.46 -46.83
CA SER A 24 21.43 -15.95 -47.93
C SER A 24 22.30 -17.12 -47.44
N GLN A 25 22.04 -18.31 -47.97
CA GLN A 25 22.82 -19.54 -47.84
C GLN A 25 24.30 -19.38 -48.20
N LYS A 26 25.15 -20.08 -47.42
CA LYS A 26 26.18 -20.96 -47.99
C LYS A 26 26.49 -22.09 -47.02
N ASP A 27 26.12 -23.28 -47.48
CA ASP A 27 26.14 -24.56 -46.78
C ASP A 27 27.56 -25.11 -46.60
N CYS A 28 27.78 -25.82 -45.49
CA CYS A 28 28.61 -27.02 -45.42
C CYS A 28 28.02 -27.89 -44.30
N GLU A 29 27.33 -28.95 -44.71
CA GLU A 29 26.58 -29.89 -43.89
C GLU A 29 27.48 -30.75 -42.99
N LEU A 30 27.07 -30.90 -41.73
CA LEU A 30 27.25 -32.11 -40.94
C LEU A 30 25.85 -32.46 -40.42
N GLU A 31 25.36 -33.66 -40.73
CA GLU A 31 24.03 -34.10 -40.33
C GLU A 31 23.91 -34.23 -38.81
N ASP A 32 23.19 -33.29 -38.18
CA ASP A 32 22.72 -33.37 -36.80
C ASP A 32 21.18 -33.28 -36.76
N ALA A 33 20.53 -34.39 -36.40
CA ALA A 33 19.11 -34.44 -36.09
C ALA A 33 18.83 -33.96 -34.63
N PRO A 34 17.62 -33.49 -34.30
CA PRO A 34 17.42 -32.10 -33.84
C PRO A 34 17.47 -31.89 -32.31
N ILE A 35 18.46 -31.12 -31.84
CA ILE A 35 18.57 -30.57 -30.47
C ILE A 35 17.68 -29.31 -30.27
N ALA A 36 17.13 -28.74 -31.35
CA ALA A 36 16.49 -27.43 -31.39
C ALA A 36 15.13 -27.27 -30.65
N SER A 37 14.56 -28.34 -30.07
CA SER A 37 13.24 -28.25 -29.40
C SER A 37 13.31 -28.02 -27.88
N GLU A 38 14.45 -28.33 -27.26
CA GLU A 38 14.66 -28.18 -25.82
C GLU A 38 15.33 -26.85 -25.47
N GLU A 39 16.22 -26.35 -26.31
CA GLU A 39 16.94 -25.08 -26.09
C GLU A 39 15.98 -23.88 -26.04
N GLY A 40 15.05 -23.79 -27.00
CA GLY A 40 14.06 -22.71 -27.01
C GLY A 40 13.04 -22.77 -25.85
N LYS A 41 12.90 -23.90 -25.16
CA LYS A 41 12.11 -23.99 -23.91
C LYS A 41 12.93 -23.49 -22.73
N LYS A 42 14.21 -23.81 -22.69
CA LYS A 42 15.13 -23.40 -21.62
C LYS A 42 15.37 -21.89 -21.62
N ASP A 43 15.53 -21.29 -22.80
CA ASP A 43 15.72 -19.84 -22.95
C ASP A 43 14.48 -19.05 -22.48
N LYS A 44 13.28 -19.52 -22.82
CA LYS A 44 12.03 -18.90 -22.34
C LYS A 44 11.85 -19.03 -20.83
N GLU A 45 12.39 -20.08 -20.22
CA GLU A 45 12.32 -20.26 -18.77
C GLU A 45 13.31 -19.33 -18.05
N MET A 46 14.53 -19.21 -18.58
CA MET A 46 15.52 -18.24 -18.09
C MET A 46 15.02 -16.79 -18.21
N ASP A 47 14.40 -16.42 -19.33
CA ASP A 47 13.83 -15.08 -19.52
C ASP A 47 12.73 -14.74 -18.49
N LYS A 48 11.93 -15.73 -18.10
CA LYS A 48 10.90 -15.55 -17.06
C LYS A 48 11.55 -15.38 -15.70
N GLU A 49 12.57 -16.16 -15.40
CA GLU A 49 13.29 -16.13 -14.13
C GLU A 49 14.05 -14.80 -13.97
N GLU A 50 14.74 -14.33 -15.01
CA GLU A 50 15.39 -13.02 -15.02
C GLU A 50 14.38 -11.89 -14.76
N ARG A 51 13.26 -11.87 -15.49
CA ARG A 51 12.19 -10.87 -15.26
C ARG A 51 11.58 -10.98 -13.87
N TYR A 52 11.44 -12.18 -13.33
CA TYR A 52 10.93 -12.42 -11.98
C TYR A 52 11.87 -11.82 -10.93
N TRP A 53 13.17 -12.08 -11.05
CA TRP A 53 14.19 -11.54 -10.15
C TRP A 53 14.38 -10.02 -10.30
N GLU A 54 14.32 -9.47 -11.52
CA GLU A 54 14.34 -8.02 -11.76
C GLU A 54 13.17 -7.30 -11.07
N GLN A 55 11.97 -7.90 -11.10
CA GLN A 55 10.79 -7.37 -10.42
C GLN A 55 10.95 -7.42 -8.90
N HIS A 56 11.47 -8.53 -8.36
CA HIS A 56 11.69 -8.71 -6.91
C HIS A 56 12.80 -7.80 -6.38
N ALA A 57 13.87 -7.60 -7.14
CA ALA A 57 15.00 -6.76 -6.77
C ALA A 57 14.70 -5.25 -6.89
N ARG A 58 13.49 -4.84 -7.33
CA ARG A 58 13.08 -3.43 -7.49
C ARG A 58 14.07 -2.60 -8.31
N VAL A 59 14.83 -3.22 -9.22
CA VAL A 59 15.93 -2.58 -9.97
C VAL A 59 15.43 -1.40 -10.79
N ASN A 60 14.26 -1.55 -11.43
CA ASN A 60 13.62 -0.48 -12.18
C ASN A 60 13.21 0.72 -11.30
N TRP A 61 12.89 0.49 -10.02
CA TRP A 61 12.58 1.56 -9.06
C TRP A 61 13.83 2.36 -8.73
N LEU A 62 14.96 1.68 -8.47
CA LEU A 62 16.25 2.32 -8.20
C LEU A 62 16.76 3.09 -9.42
N LYS A 63 16.62 2.52 -10.62
CA LYS A 63 17.05 3.12 -11.88
C LYS A 63 16.25 4.39 -12.23
N ASN A 64 14.94 4.37 -12.02
CA ASN A 64 14.07 5.48 -12.42
C ASN A 64 13.93 6.54 -11.31
N GLY A 65 14.31 6.22 -10.06
CA GLY A 65 14.26 7.13 -8.92
C GLY A 65 12.85 7.66 -8.68
N ASP A 66 12.75 8.94 -8.26
CA ASP A 66 11.47 9.63 -8.01
C ASP A 66 10.94 10.37 -9.26
N LYS A 67 11.48 10.08 -10.45
CA LYS A 67 11.04 10.73 -11.69
C LYS A 67 9.73 10.10 -12.13
N ASN A 68 8.72 10.92 -12.45
CA ASN A 68 7.44 10.47 -13.01
C ASN A 68 7.62 9.92 -14.45
N THR A 69 8.17 8.71 -14.55
CA THR A 69 8.44 8.00 -15.81
C THR A 69 7.22 7.19 -16.24
N SER A 70 7.14 6.86 -17.54
CA SER A 70 6.09 5.98 -18.07
C SER A 70 6.01 4.62 -17.36
N PHE A 71 7.13 4.15 -16.79
CA PHE A 71 7.18 2.99 -15.91
C PHE A 71 6.26 3.15 -14.68
N PHE A 72 6.38 4.25 -13.93
CA PHE A 72 5.54 4.49 -12.75
C PHE A 72 4.08 4.78 -13.12
N GLN A 73 3.83 5.39 -14.28
CA GLN A 73 2.46 5.58 -14.78
C GLN A 73 1.79 4.25 -15.12
N LYS A 74 2.50 3.34 -15.80
CA LYS A 74 2.02 1.98 -16.07
C LYS A 74 1.85 1.18 -14.78
N PHE A 75 2.81 1.25 -13.87
CA PHE A 75 2.74 0.58 -12.57
C PHE A 75 1.55 1.06 -11.73
N THR A 76 1.34 2.37 -11.62
CA THR A 76 0.18 2.93 -10.92
C THR A 76 -1.13 2.57 -11.59
N SER A 77 -1.18 2.52 -12.93
CA SER A 77 -2.38 2.09 -13.67
C SER A 77 -2.68 0.61 -13.44
N GLN A 78 -1.66 -0.25 -13.47
CA GLN A 78 -1.80 -1.68 -13.15
C GLN A 78 -2.26 -1.88 -11.71
N ARG A 79 -1.68 -1.14 -10.76
CA ARG A 79 -2.09 -1.17 -9.35
C ARG A 79 -3.52 -0.68 -9.17
N ARG A 80 -3.92 0.40 -9.86
CA ARG A 80 -5.31 0.89 -9.86
C ARG A 80 -6.27 -0.15 -10.43
N HIS A 81 -5.89 -0.85 -11.50
CA HIS A 81 -6.70 -1.91 -12.10
C HIS A 81 -6.87 -3.09 -11.15
N THR A 82 -5.76 -3.57 -10.57
CA THR A 82 -5.73 -4.73 -9.65
C THR A 82 -6.48 -4.43 -8.36
N ASN A 83 -6.30 -3.22 -7.81
CA ASN A 83 -6.92 -2.80 -6.54
C ASN A 83 -8.30 -2.17 -6.75
N ARG A 84 -8.88 -2.26 -7.95
CA ARG A 84 -10.21 -1.73 -8.19
C ARG A 84 -11.24 -2.62 -7.51
N ILE A 85 -11.90 -2.08 -6.49
CA ILE A 85 -13.08 -2.70 -5.89
C ILE A 85 -14.17 -2.76 -6.97
N ARG A 86 -14.50 -3.97 -7.43
CA ARG A 86 -15.52 -4.20 -8.47
C ARG A 86 -16.94 -4.15 -7.92
N GLY A 87 -17.09 -4.51 -6.65
CA GLY A 87 -18.33 -4.43 -5.91
C GLY A 87 -18.15 -4.95 -4.49
N LEU A 88 -19.12 -4.68 -3.63
CA LEU A 88 -19.17 -5.16 -2.25
C LEU A 88 -20.44 -5.98 -2.04
N LYS A 89 -20.37 -7.04 -1.24
CA LYS A 89 -21.54 -7.84 -0.89
C LYS A 89 -22.27 -7.17 0.28
N ARG A 90 -23.57 -6.94 0.13
CA ARG A 90 -24.46 -6.44 1.19
C ARG A 90 -24.87 -7.58 2.13
N SER A 91 -25.36 -7.24 3.32
CA SER A 91 -26.02 -8.14 4.28
C SER A 91 -27.07 -9.04 3.64
N ASP A 92 -27.82 -8.52 2.66
CA ASP A 92 -28.92 -9.21 1.99
C ASP A 92 -28.44 -10.23 0.93
N GLY A 93 -27.12 -10.39 0.78
CA GLY A 93 -26.50 -11.32 -0.15
C GLY A 93 -26.27 -10.78 -1.56
N LEU A 94 -26.85 -9.62 -1.91
CA LEU A 94 -26.67 -8.95 -3.20
C LEU A 94 -25.31 -8.22 -3.29
N ILE A 95 -24.80 -8.05 -4.52
CA ILE A 95 -23.55 -7.35 -4.79
C ILE A 95 -23.85 -5.93 -5.25
N ALA A 96 -23.42 -4.95 -4.45
CA ALA A 96 -23.39 -3.54 -4.78
C ALA A 96 -22.24 -3.24 -5.74
N THR A 97 -22.54 -2.62 -6.87
CA THR A 97 -21.53 -2.22 -7.86
C THR A 97 -21.47 -0.71 -8.08
N ASP A 98 -22.50 0.01 -7.65
CA ASP A 98 -22.53 1.46 -7.73
C ASP A 98 -21.60 2.11 -6.69
N ARG A 99 -20.99 3.24 -7.05
CA ARG A 99 -20.04 3.94 -6.17
C ARG A 99 -20.70 4.52 -4.92
N ILE A 100 -21.94 4.99 -5.03
CA ILE A 100 -22.67 5.57 -3.89
C ILE A 100 -23.00 4.43 -2.93
N GLU A 101 -23.54 3.35 -3.46
CA GLU A 101 -23.90 2.15 -2.68
C GLU A 101 -22.69 1.51 -1.98
N ILE A 102 -21.56 1.38 -2.67
CA ILE A 102 -20.29 0.91 -2.08
C ILE A 102 -19.84 1.84 -0.94
N GLY A 103 -19.97 3.16 -1.14
CA GLY A 103 -19.64 4.16 -0.13
C GLY A 103 -20.51 4.04 1.13
N GLU A 104 -21.81 3.82 0.94
CA GLU A 104 -22.76 3.61 2.04
C GLU A 104 -22.45 2.34 2.82
N ILE A 105 -22.27 1.21 2.14
CA ILE A 105 -21.92 -0.07 2.78
C ILE A 105 -20.60 0.06 3.55
N THR A 106 -19.61 0.73 2.97
CA THR A 106 -18.31 0.92 3.62
C THR A 106 -18.44 1.76 4.88
N ARG A 107 -19.17 2.88 4.80
CA ARG A 107 -19.42 3.75 5.95
C ARG A 107 -20.13 2.98 7.06
N ASP A 108 -21.24 2.32 6.75
CA ASP A 108 -22.06 1.64 7.75
C ASP A 108 -21.28 0.50 8.41
N TYR A 109 -20.49 -0.26 7.63
CA TYR A 109 -19.60 -1.29 8.15
C TYR A 109 -18.56 -0.74 9.13
N PHE A 110 -17.85 0.32 8.77
CA PHE A 110 -16.83 0.89 9.66
C PHE A 110 -17.44 1.65 10.84
N SER A 111 -18.61 2.24 10.67
CA SER A 111 -19.38 2.82 11.78
C SER A 111 -19.72 1.75 12.81
N ASP A 112 -20.26 0.60 12.42
CA ASP A 112 -20.52 -0.51 13.35
C ASP A 112 -19.24 -1.13 13.94
N LEU A 113 -18.20 -1.32 13.11
CA LEU A 113 -16.94 -1.91 13.54
C LEU A 113 -16.24 -1.09 14.62
N PHE A 114 -16.30 0.24 14.50
CA PHE A 114 -15.72 1.17 15.47
C PHE A 114 -16.72 1.67 16.49
N ASP A 115 -17.97 1.22 16.44
CA ASP A 115 -18.94 1.56 17.47
C ASP A 115 -18.58 0.84 18.77
N SER A 116 -18.63 1.59 19.88
CA SER A 116 -18.38 1.00 21.18
C SER A 116 -19.64 0.27 21.63
N ARG A 117 -19.56 -1.05 21.80
CA ARG A 117 -20.70 -1.87 22.26
C ARG A 117 -21.00 -1.72 23.77
N GLY A 118 -20.56 -0.61 24.38
CA GLY A 118 -20.51 -0.43 25.82
C GLY A 118 -19.41 -1.28 26.44
N ILE A 119 -18.58 -0.67 27.30
CA ILE A 119 -17.66 -1.42 28.15
C ILE A 119 -18.42 -1.68 29.45
N ASP A 120 -18.87 -2.92 29.67
CA ASP A 120 -19.35 -3.34 30.97
C ASP A 120 -18.16 -3.56 31.91
N ASN A 121 -18.24 -2.97 33.12
CA ASN A 121 -17.25 -3.09 34.20
C ASN A 121 -15.84 -2.52 33.91
N LEU A 122 -15.77 -1.24 33.52
CA LEU A 122 -14.50 -0.49 33.48
C LEU A 122 -13.73 -0.58 34.82
N ASP A 123 -14.44 -0.57 35.94
CA ASP A 123 -13.86 -0.69 37.28
C ASP A 123 -13.12 -2.01 37.52
N HIS A 124 -13.60 -3.12 36.96
CA HIS A 124 -12.91 -4.41 37.05
C HIS A 124 -11.66 -4.46 36.16
N ILE A 125 -11.68 -3.82 34.99
CA ILE A 125 -10.50 -3.74 34.11
C ILE A 125 -9.41 -2.87 34.78
N LEU A 126 -9.83 -1.78 35.42
CA LEU A 126 -8.93 -0.84 36.08
C LEU A 126 -8.49 -1.29 37.48
N SER A 127 -9.07 -2.36 38.06
CA SER A 127 -8.73 -2.82 39.42
C SER A 127 -7.28 -3.26 39.58
N GLY A 128 -6.61 -3.65 38.49
CA GLY A 128 -5.18 -4.00 38.47
C GLY A 128 -4.24 -2.81 38.25
N VAL A 129 -4.79 -1.62 37.95
CA VAL A 129 -4.02 -0.40 37.67
C VAL A 129 -4.10 0.50 38.90
N SER A 130 -2.99 0.63 39.61
CA SER A 130 -2.89 1.61 40.70
C SER A 130 -2.95 3.03 40.12
N CYS A 131 -3.87 3.86 40.65
CA CYS A 131 -3.93 5.27 40.28
C CYS A 131 -2.62 5.98 40.64
N CYS A 132 -1.88 6.43 39.62
CA CYS A 132 -0.59 7.11 39.78
C CYS A 132 -0.70 8.64 39.69
N ILE A 133 -1.89 9.16 39.35
CA ILE A 133 -2.17 10.58 39.21
C ILE A 133 -3.08 10.98 40.36
N ASN A 134 -2.59 11.83 41.26
CA ASN A 134 -3.41 12.38 42.33
C ASN A 134 -4.27 13.55 41.81
N ASP A 135 -5.26 13.95 42.59
CA ASP A 135 -6.21 15.01 42.20
C ASP A 135 -5.52 16.35 41.90
N SER A 136 -4.45 16.67 42.63
CA SER A 136 -3.66 17.89 42.41
C SER A 136 -2.92 17.87 41.06
N MET A 137 -2.30 16.74 40.71
CA MET A 137 -1.69 16.53 39.40
C MET A 137 -2.75 16.59 38.30
N ASN A 138 -3.91 15.97 38.51
CA ASN A 138 -5.00 16.01 37.53
C ASN A 138 -5.53 17.44 37.33
N GLN A 139 -5.69 18.22 38.40
CA GLN A 139 -6.06 19.63 38.33
C GLN A 139 -5.01 20.45 37.56
N SER A 140 -3.72 20.17 37.76
CA SER A 140 -2.66 20.83 37.00
C SER A 140 -2.70 20.44 35.52
N LEU A 141 -2.87 19.16 35.19
CA LEU A 141 -2.89 18.64 33.82
C LEU A 141 -4.15 19.07 33.03
N THR A 142 -5.25 19.33 33.72
CA THR A 142 -6.52 19.79 33.12
C THR A 142 -6.71 21.30 33.19
N SER A 143 -5.75 22.03 33.76
CA SER A 143 -5.77 23.49 33.80
C SER A 143 -5.56 24.10 32.40
N THR A 144 -5.96 25.36 32.24
CA THR A 144 -5.76 26.11 31.00
C THR A 144 -4.29 26.50 30.83
N TYR A 145 -3.74 26.27 29.65
CA TYR A 145 -2.36 26.64 29.31
C TYR A 145 -2.10 28.14 29.48
N SER A 146 -0.94 28.48 30.06
CA SER A 146 -0.49 29.87 30.16
C SER A 146 0.33 30.31 28.95
N LYS A 147 0.45 31.62 28.74
CA LYS A 147 1.29 32.16 27.66
C LYS A 147 2.76 31.85 27.88
N GLU A 148 3.18 31.82 29.14
CA GLU A 148 4.53 31.56 29.61
C GLU A 148 4.92 30.11 29.34
N GLU A 149 4.04 29.16 29.72
CA GLU A 149 4.19 27.74 29.44
C GLU A 149 4.28 27.45 27.93
N ASN A 150 3.41 28.07 27.13
CA ASN A 150 3.46 27.94 25.68
C ASN A 150 4.80 28.42 25.10
N LYS A 151 5.33 29.54 25.60
CA LYS A 151 6.66 30.06 25.19
C LYS A 151 7.79 29.13 25.60
N GLU A 152 7.72 28.57 26.80
CA GLU A 152 8.73 27.64 27.31
C GLU A 152 8.72 26.33 26.50
N ALA A 153 7.54 25.77 26.26
CA ALA A 153 7.35 24.60 25.41
C ALA A 153 7.88 24.84 24.00
N LEU A 154 7.56 25.99 23.38
CA LEU A 154 8.07 26.37 22.05
C LEU A 154 9.60 26.44 22.02
N LYS A 155 10.24 26.98 23.07
CA LYS A 155 11.70 27.04 23.17
C LYS A 155 12.34 25.68 23.42
N GLY A 156 11.65 24.78 24.11
CA GLY A 156 12.10 23.40 24.36
C GLY A 156 12.00 22.47 23.14
N MET A 157 11.27 22.88 22.10
CA MET A 157 11.16 22.10 20.87
C MET A 157 12.45 22.19 20.02
N GLY A 158 12.85 21.07 19.42
CA GLY A 158 13.98 21.02 18.49
C GLY A 158 13.72 21.85 17.22
N PRO A 159 14.68 22.67 16.74
CA PRO A 159 14.46 23.63 15.65
C PRO A 159 14.18 22.99 14.29
N THR A 160 14.56 21.73 14.10
CA THR A 160 14.45 20.96 12.84
C THR A 160 13.33 19.93 12.85
N LYS A 161 12.42 19.95 13.84
CA LYS A 161 11.27 19.04 13.82
C LYS A 161 10.35 19.32 12.62
N ALA A 162 9.65 18.26 12.21
CA ALA A 162 8.76 18.29 11.06
C ALA A 162 7.74 19.44 11.17
N SER A 163 7.54 20.14 10.05
CA SER A 163 6.52 21.17 9.94
C SER A 163 5.13 20.53 9.99
N GLY A 164 4.20 21.20 10.68
CA GLY A 164 2.79 20.83 10.64
C GLY A 164 2.18 21.12 9.26
N SER A 165 0.86 20.94 9.13
CA SER A 165 0.11 21.23 7.90
C SER A 165 0.37 22.63 7.29
N ASN A 166 0.83 23.57 8.12
CA ASN A 166 1.11 24.95 7.74
C ASN A 166 2.48 25.14 7.05
N GLY A 167 3.33 24.11 7.00
CA GLY A 167 4.59 24.13 6.25
C GLY A 167 5.76 24.90 6.90
N PHE A 168 5.54 25.64 7.99
CA PHE A 168 6.62 26.35 8.69
C PHE A 168 7.39 25.45 9.67
N PRO A 169 8.74 25.51 9.68
CA PRO A 169 9.55 24.82 10.67
C PRO A 169 9.45 25.50 12.05
N ILE A 170 9.72 24.75 13.13
CA ILE A 170 9.63 25.26 14.51
C ILE A 170 10.50 26.51 14.74
N VAL A 171 11.66 26.60 14.09
CA VAL A 171 12.55 27.77 14.16
C VAL A 171 11.87 29.09 13.77
N PHE A 172 10.84 29.05 12.92
CA PHE A 172 10.07 30.25 12.57
C PHE A 172 9.35 30.80 13.80
N TYR A 173 8.60 29.96 14.51
CA TYR A 173 7.83 30.33 15.72
C TYR A 173 8.71 30.62 16.94
N GLN A 174 9.97 30.17 16.95
CA GLN A 174 10.92 30.52 17.99
C GLN A 174 11.52 31.91 17.80
N LYS A 175 11.56 32.41 16.56
CA LYS A 175 12.28 33.64 16.18
C LYS A 175 11.35 34.82 15.91
N TYR A 176 10.13 34.57 15.43
CA TYR A 176 9.13 35.55 15.05
C TYR A 176 7.85 35.33 15.84
#